data_AF-A0A1H1TQF6-F1
#
_entry.id   AF-A0A1H1TQF6-F1
#
_cell.length_a   1.000
_cell.length_b   1.000
_cell.length_c   1.000
_cell.angle_alpha   90.00
_cell.angle_beta   90.00
_cell.angle_gamma   90.00
#
_symmetry.space_group_name_H-M   'P 1'
#
loop_
_entity.id
_entity.type
_entity.pdbx_description
1 polymer ?
#
loop_
_entity_poly.entity_id
_entity_poly.type
_entity_poly.pdbx_seq_one_letter_code
_entity_poly.pdbx_strand_id
1 'polypeptide(L)'
;MMAPPHPAATGCKTRRRVHPRWRERFIAELEQTSCVRLAAERAGVSPARAYRARKTEAEFDRAWGAALAMGYEDLEMEVLRRLRQGDFMTQDGTKYDFAGAIRLLALRRDATARAEPERRDVTPAEIRASIDRKIADIRHRIAGEEAAGEPAA
;
A
#
# COMPACT_ATOMS: atom_id res chain seq x y z
N MET A 1 27.60 48.17 20.74
CA MET A 1 27.87 46.72 20.66
C MET A 1 26.88 46.13 19.65
N MET A 2 27.26 46.06 18.37
CA MET A 2 26.38 45.57 17.30
C MET A 2 26.50 44.05 17.20
N ALA A 3 25.36 43.35 17.18
CA ALA A 3 25.30 41.92 16.94
C ALA A 3 25.80 41.58 15.51
N PRO A 4 26.54 40.47 15.31
CA PRO A 4 26.94 40.06 13.98
C PRO A 4 25.74 39.52 13.18
N PRO A 5 25.66 39.76 11.86
CA PRO A 5 24.62 39.21 11.01
C PRO A 5 24.77 37.69 10.90
N HIS A 6 23.67 36.96 11.10
CA HIS A 6 23.59 35.52 10.83
C HIS A 6 23.81 35.27 9.32
N PRO A 7 24.73 34.38 8.92
CA PRO A 7 24.90 34.05 7.52
C PRO A 7 23.67 33.25 7.04
N ALA A 8 22.90 33.84 6.14
CA ALA A 8 21.84 33.18 5.41
C ALA A 8 22.44 32.14 4.45
N ALA A 9 22.64 30.92 4.92
CA ALA A 9 23.01 29.79 4.08
C ALA A 9 21.80 29.33 3.24
N THR A 10 21.51 30.07 2.18
CA THR A 10 20.55 29.63 1.16
C THR A 10 21.26 28.63 0.24
N GLY A 11 21.32 27.38 0.69
CA GLY A 11 21.74 26.27 -0.17
C GLY A 11 20.68 26.01 -1.24
N CYS A 12 20.97 26.38 -2.49
CA CYS A 12 20.18 25.96 -3.64
C CYS A 12 20.29 24.43 -3.75
N LYS A 13 19.28 23.71 -3.26
CA LYS A 13 19.20 22.24 -3.38
C LYS A 13 19.13 21.90 -4.86
N THR A 14 20.24 21.48 -5.44
CA THR A 14 20.30 20.88 -6.77
C THR A 14 19.19 19.85 -6.87
N ARG A 15 18.23 20.07 -7.77
CA ARG A 15 17.12 19.13 -8.01
C ARG A 15 17.71 17.85 -8.56
N ARG A 16 18.03 16.90 -7.67
CA ARG A 16 18.43 15.54 -8.04
C ARG A 16 17.34 14.98 -8.95
N ARG A 17 17.72 14.59 -10.17
CA ARG A 17 16.79 13.98 -11.13
C ARG A 17 16.24 12.70 -10.49
N VAL A 18 14.92 12.64 -10.35
CA VAL A 18 14.23 11.49 -9.78
C VAL A 18 14.28 10.37 -10.81
N HIS A 19 14.60 9.16 -10.37
CA HIS A 19 14.66 8.00 -11.26
C HIS A 19 13.29 7.77 -11.94
N PRO A 20 13.22 7.47 -13.25
CA PRO A 20 11.93 7.32 -13.96
C PRO A 20 10.99 6.30 -13.30
N ARG A 21 11.55 5.18 -12.81
CA ARG A 21 10.84 4.09 -12.12
C ARG A 21 10.85 4.20 -10.60
N TRP A 22 10.93 5.42 -10.06
CA TRP A 22 10.99 5.62 -8.61
C TRP A 22 9.74 5.10 -7.89
N ARG A 23 8.57 5.05 -8.55
CA ARG A 23 7.31 4.56 -7.96
C ARG A 23 7.38 3.07 -7.67
N GLU A 24 7.69 2.26 -8.68
CA GLU A 24 7.87 0.82 -8.55
C GLU A 24 8.91 0.50 -7.48
N ARG A 25 10.06 1.18 -7.52
CA ARG A 25 11.12 0.99 -6.52
C ARG A 25 10.67 1.42 -5.13
N PHE A 26 9.93 2.52 -5.01
CA PHE A 26 9.41 2.99 -3.74
C PHE A 26 8.44 1.97 -3.12
N ILE A 27 7.52 1.41 -3.92
CA ILE A 27 6.57 0.39 -3.45
C ILE A 27 7.31 -0.87 -2.99
N ALA A 28 8.25 -1.37 -3.79
CA ALA A 28 9.05 -2.55 -3.42
C ALA A 28 9.87 -2.34 -2.14
N GLU A 29 10.45 -1.16 -1.94
CA GLU A 29 11.21 -0.85 -0.72
C GLU A 29 10.28 -0.59 0.48
N LEU A 30 9.08 -0.05 0.24
CA LEU A 30 8.10 0.18 1.30
C LEU A 30 7.58 -1.13 1.88
N GLU A 31 7.37 -2.13 1.04
CA GLU A 31 7.04 -3.50 1.45
C GLU A 31 8.13 -4.10 2.34
N GLN A 32 9.39 -4.07 1.90
CA GLN A 32 10.52 -4.65 2.63
C GLN A 32 10.84 -3.93 3.95
N THR A 33 10.65 -2.60 3.99
CA THR A 33 11.10 -1.78 5.13
C THR A 33 9.98 -1.36 6.07
N SER A 34 8.72 -1.42 5.62
CA SER A 34 7.57 -0.82 6.30
C SER A 34 7.80 0.64 6.73
N CYS A 35 8.76 1.34 6.10
CA CYS A 35 9.25 2.64 6.53
C CYS A 35 9.36 3.61 5.34
N VAL A 36 8.47 4.59 5.30
CA VAL A 36 8.39 5.59 4.22
C VAL A 36 9.70 6.35 4.02
N ARG A 37 10.41 6.67 5.11
CA ARG A 37 11.68 7.40 5.04
C ARG A 37 12.74 6.56 4.32
N LEU A 38 12.92 5.30 4.73
CA LEU A 38 13.89 4.40 4.13
C LEU A 38 13.51 4.05 2.69
N ALA A 39 12.23 3.78 2.42
CA ALA A 39 11.74 3.52 1.08
C ALA A 39 11.99 4.70 0.13
N ALA A 40 11.73 5.93 0.59
CA ALA A 40 11.98 7.15 -0.21
C ALA A 40 13.48 7.34 -0.49
N GLU A 41 14.32 7.17 0.53
CA GLU A 41 15.77 7.25 0.42
C GLU A 41 16.31 6.24 -0.59
N ARG A 42 15.94 4.97 -0.45
CA ARG A 42 16.35 3.88 -1.34
C ARG A 42 15.81 4.08 -2.77
N ALA A 43 14.56 4.53 -2.93
CA ALA A 43 13.99 4.83 -4.24
C ALA A 43 14.54 6.12 -4.88
N GLY A 44 15.34 6.91 -4.16
CA GLY A 44 15.91 8.16 -4.66
C GLY A 44 14.88 9.28 -4.86
N VAL A 45 13.84 9.30 -4.02
CA VAL A 45 12.75 10.30 -4.05
C VAL A 45 12.63 11.01 -2.71
N SER A 46 12.11 12.23 -2.68
CA SER A 46 11.78 12.89 -1.41
C SER A 46 10.47 12.34 -0.83
N PRO A 47 10.33 12.19 0.50
CA PRO A 47 9.06 11.78 1.12
C PRO A 47 7.89 12.68 0.72
N ALA A 48 8.11 13.99 0.65
CA ALA A 48 7.10 14.95 0.22
C ALA A 48 6.58 14.68 -1.21
N ARG A 49 7.44 14.24 -2.13
CA ARG A 49 7.04 13.85 -3.49
C ARG A 49 6.28 12.54 -3.50
N ALA A 50 6.68 11.56 -2.68
CA ALA A 50 5.98 10.29 -2.52
C ALA A 50 4.55 10.51 -1.99
N TYR A 51 4.38 11.33 -0.93
CA TYR A 51 3.06 11.70 -0.43
C TYR A 51 2.21 12.49 -1.43
N ARG A 52 2.83 13.39 -2.22
CA ARG A 52 2.12 14.10 -3.28
C ARG A 52 1.59 13.13 -4.33
N ALA A 53 2.41 12.20 -4.80
CA ALA A 53 1.99 11.18 -5.76
C ALA A 53 0.84 10.33 -5.20
N ARG A 54 0.94 9.92 -3.93
CA ARG A 54 -0.12 9.19 -3.23
C ARG A 54 -1.46 9.93 -3.26
N LYS A 55 -1.45 11.25 -3.06
CA LYS A 55 -2.67 12.08 -3.11
C LYS A 55 -3.25 12.21 -4.52
N THR A 56 -2.41 12.20 -5.55
CA THR A 56 -2.82 12.50 -6.93
C THR A 56 -3.03 11.27 -7.81
N GLU A 57 -2.49 10.12 -7.43
CA GLU A 57 -2.43 8.90 -8.25
C GLU A 57 -3.08 7.74 -7.49
N ALA A 58 -4.33 7.41 -7.82
CA ALA A 58 -5.12 6.40 -7.11
C ALA A 58 -4.50 5.00 -7.15
N GLU A 59 -3.87 4.62 -8.27
CA GLU A 59 -3.15 3.34 -8.37
C GLU A 59 -1.96 3.27 -7.43
N PHE A 60 -1.21 4.36 -7.30
CA PHE A 60 -0.08 4.43 -6.41
C PHE A 60 -0.52 4.39 -4.94
N ASP A 61 -1.65 5.01 -4.59
CA ASP A 61 -2.23 4.89 -3.24
C ASP A 61 -2.68 3.46 -2.92
N ARG A 62 -3.31 2.75 -3.87
CA ARG A 62 -3.64 1.32 -3.71
C ARG A 62 -2.39 0.46 -3.53
N ALA A 63 -1.38 0.64 -4.38
CA ALA A 63 -0.11 -0.07 -4.28
C ALA A 63 0.61 0.23 -2.96
N TRP A 64 0.54 1.47 -2.48
CA TRP A 64 1.07 1.87 -1.18
C TRP A 64 0.38 1.14 -0.03
N GLY A 65 -0.95 1.08 -0.06
CA GLY A 65 -1.75 0.36 0.94
C GLY A 65 -1.41 -1.12 0.98
N ALA A 66 -1.30 -1.76 -0.19
CA ALA A 66 -0.92 -3.16 -0.35
C ALA A 66 0.50 -3.44 0.16
N ALA A 67 1.49 -2.63 -0.22
CA ALA A 67 2.87 -2.79 0.25
C ALA A 67 2.98 -2.65 1.77
N LEU A 68 2.27 -1.70 2.37
CA LEU A 68 2.22 -1.62 3.83
C LEU A 68 1.55 -2.85 4.45
N ALA A 69 0.46 -3.37 3.88
CA ALA A 69 -0.19 -4.57 4.41
C ALA A 69 0.78 -5.75 4.44
N MET A 70 1.44 -6.03 3.32
CA MET A 70 2.46 -7.10 3.23
C MET A 70 3.61 -6.88 4.20
N GLY A 71 4.16 -5.67 4.29
CA GLY A 71 5.26 -5.39 5.23
C GLY A 71 4.87 -5.54 6.71
N TYR A 72 3.59 -5.37 7.06
CA TYR A 72 3.10 -5.68 8.42
C TYR A 72 2.92 -7.18 8.64
N GLU A 73 2.47 -7.93 7.64
CA GLU A 73 2.39 -9.40 7.68
C GLU A 73 3.80 -10.01 7.85
N ASP A 74 4.78 -9.52 7.11
CA ASP A 74 6.18 -9.94 7.24
C ASP A 74 6.74 -9.64 8.63
N LEU A 75 6.44 -8.46 9.19
CA LEU A 75 6.84 -8.11 10.55
C LEU A 75 6.20 -9.04 11.59
N GLU A 76 4.93 -9.38 11.43
CA GLU A 76 4.23 -10.33 12.30
C GLU A 76 4.91 -11.71 12.27
N MET A 77 5.22 -12.21 11.07
CA MET A 77 5.90 -13.49 10.88
C MET A 77 7.30 -13.48 11.49
N GLU A 78 8.06 -12.40 11.34
CA GLU A 78 9.38 -12.23 11.95
C GLU A 78 9.30 -12.20 13.48
N VAL A 79 8.34 -11.47 14.06
CA VAL A 79 8.12 -11.45 15.51
C VAL A 79 7.80 -12.85 16.04
N LEU A 80 6.90 -13.58 15.37
CA LEU A 80 6.54 -14.95 15.74
C LEU A 80 7.73 -15.92 15.60
N ARG A 81 8.55 -15.78 14.56
CA ARG A 81 9.77 -16.57 14.38
C ARG A 81 10.74 -16.33 15.54
N ARG A 82 11.03 -15.07 15.86
CA ARG A 82 11.94 -14.68 16.94
C ARG A 82 11.52 -15.22 18.30
N LEU A 83 10.24 -15.07 18.64
CA LEU A 83 9.68 -15.57 19.90
C LEU A 83 9.80 -17.11 20.01
N ARG A 84 9.60 -17.84 18.91
CA ARG A 84 9.74 -19.31 18.90
C ARG A 84 11.18 -19.79 18.98
N GLN A 85 12.11 -19.06 18.37
CA GLN A 85 13.52 -19.47 18.27
C GLN A 85 14.41 -18.91 19.38
N GLY A 86 13.90 -18.00 20.22
CA GLY A 86 14.70 -17.33 21.25
C GLY A 86 15.63 -16.24 20.70
N ASP A 87 15.37 -15.74 19.48
CA ASP A 87 16.17 -14.70 18.81
C ASP A 87 15.75 -13.30 19.28
N PHE A 88 16.24 -12.92 20.46
CA PHE A 88 15.83 -11.70 21.16
C PHE A 88 16.75 -10.49 20.91
N MET A 89 17.76 -10.62 20.05
CA MET A 89 18.77 -9.58 19.83
C MET A 89 18.68 -9.02 18.41
N THR A 90 18.95 -7.73 18.28
CA THR A 90 19.12 -7.06 16.99
C THR A 90 20.54 -7.27 16.46
N GLN A 91 20.77 -6.91 15.20
CA GLN A 91 22.12 -6.96 14.60
C GLN A 91 23.13 -6.07 15.34
N ASP A 92 22.67 -4.99 15.96
CA ASP A 92 23.50 -4.06 16.74
C ASP A 92 23.73 -4.54 18.18
N GLY A 93 23.28 -5.75 18.53
CA GLY A 93 23.44 -6.34 19.86
C GLY A 93 22.48 -5.80 20.94
N THR A 94 21.48 -5.00 20.55
CA THR A 94 20.44 -4.51 21.47
C THR A 94 19.27 -5.49 21.55
N LYS A 95 18.43 -5.38 22.58
CA LYS A 95 17.21 -6.20 22.66
C LYS A 95 16.21 -5.79 21.59
N TYR A 96 15.58 -6.78 20.97
CA TYR A 96 14.47 -6.55 20.05
C TYR A 96 13.23 -6.04 20.82
N ASP A 97 12.63 -4.94 20.37
CA ASP A 97 11.46 -4.34 21.02
C ASP A 97 10.16 -5.07 20.62
N PHE A 98 9.94 -6.25 21.21
CA PHE A 98 8.72 -7.03 21.00
C PHE A 98 7.46 -6.28 21.43
N ALA A 99 7.52 -5.54 22.54
CA ALA A 99 6.37 -4.81 23.05
C ALA A 99 5.97 -3.67 22.10
N GLY A 100 6.95 -2.96 21.54
CA GLY A 100 6.75 -1.98 20.47
C GLY A 100 6.12 -2.61 19.22
N ALA A 101 6.70 -3.71 18.74
CA ALA A 101 6.20 -4.41 17.55
C ALA A 101 4.76 -4.91 17.71
N ILE A 102 4.44 -5.57 18.84
CA ILE A 102 3.10 -6.09 19.12
C ILE A 102 2.07 -4.96 19.21
N ARG A 103 2.42 -3.84 19.88
CA ARG A 103 1.51 -2.66 19.96
C ARG A 103 1.24 -2.05 18.59
N LEU A 104 2.28 -1.94 17.76
CA LEU A 104 2.17 -1.43 16.39
C LEU A 104 1.25 -2.32 15.53
N LEU A 105 1.41 -3.65 15.62
CA LEU A 105 0.58 -4.63 14.91
C LEU A 105 -0.88 -4.57 15.38
N ALA A 106 -1.12 -4.47 16.69
CA ALA A 106 -2.47 -4.32 17.25
C ALA A 106 -3.16 -3.05 16.72
N LEU A 107 -2.46 -1.91 16.73
CA LEU A 107 -3.00 -0.65 16.21
C LEU A 107 -3.34 -0.75 14.72
N ARG A 108 -2.52 -1.46 13.93
CA ARG A 108 -2.79 -1.70 12.50
C ARG A 108 -4.02 -2.57 12.28
N ARG A 109 -4.18 -3.65 13.06
CA ARG A 109 -5.37 -4.51 13.00
C ARG A 109 -6.63 -3.70 13.25
N ASP A 110 -6.64 -2.86 14.28
CA ASP A 110 -7.78 -2.00 14.60
C ASP A 110 -8.06 -0.96 13.50
N ALA A 111 -7.01 -0.36 12.94
CA ALA A 111 -7.15 0.59 11.84
C ALA A 111 -7.72 -0.09 10.58
N THR A 112 -7.31 -1.33 10.29
CA THR A 112 -7.81 -2.12 9.15
C THR A 112 -9.27 -2.51 9.38
N ALA A 113 -9.62 -2.97 10.59
CA ALA A 113 -11.00 -3.30 10.96
C ALA A 113 -11.95 -2.09 10.90
N ARG A 114 -11.45 -0.87 11.16
CA ARG A 114 -12.22 0.37 11.00
C ARG A 114 -12.31 0.86 9.55
N ALA A 115 -11.27 0.58 8.76
CA ALA A 115 -11.15 1.01 7.37
C ALA A 115 -11.83 0.05 6.38
N GLU A 116 -12.08 -1.20 6.78
CA GLU A 116 -13.14 -2.01 6.21
C GLU A 116 -14.46 -1.42 6.74
N PRO A 117 -15.19 -0.55 6.00
CA PRO A 117 -16.61 -0.47 6.26
C PRO A 117 -17.07 -1.90 6.05
N GLU A 118 -17.63 -2.53 7.08
CA GLU A 118 -18.43 -3.75 7.04
C GLU A 118 -18.56 -4.18 5.58
N ARG A 119 -17.61 -5.01 5.09
CA ARG A 119 -17.62 -5.46 3.71
C ARG A 119 -18.93 -6.18 3.63
N ARG A 120 -19.98 -5.45 3.23
CA ARG A 120 -21.39 -5.80 3.36
C ARG A 120 -21.45 -7.27 3.15
N ASP A 121 -21.75 -8.07 4.18
CA ASP A 121 -21.65 -9.52 4.12
C ASP A 121 -22.46 -9.97 2.90
N VAL A 122 -21.79 -10.09 1.74
CA VAL A 122 -22.50 -10.27 0.48
C VAL A 122 -22.87 -11.72 0.53
N THR A 123 -24.14 -11.96 0.80
CA THR A 123 -24.62 -13.30 1.01
C THR A 123 -24.39 -14.08 -0.29
N PRO A 124 -24.14 -15.40 -0.21
CA PRO A 124 -24.08 -16.24 -1.41
C PRO A 124 -25.29 -16.07 -2.34
N ALA A 125 -26.46 -15.71 -1.76
CA ALA A 125 -27.68 -15.40 -2.49
C ALA A 125 -27.57 -14.10 -3.31
N GLU A 126 -27.01 -13.02 -2.76
CA GLU A 126 -26.79 -11.76 -3.48
C GLU A 126 -25.76 -11.92 -4.60
N ILE A 127 -24.71 -12.72 -4.36
CA ILE A 127 -23.72 -13.07 -5.39
C ILE A 127 -24.41 -13.84 -6.52
N ARG A 128 -25.21 -14.86 -6.19
CA ARG A 128 -25.96 -15.65 -7.19
C ARG A 128 -26.94 -14.78 -7.98
N ALA A 129 -27.71 -13.92 -7.31
CA ALA A 129 -28.64 -13.01 -7.97
C ALA A 129 -27.93 -12.03 -8.93
N SER A 130 -26.72 -11.59 -8.60
CA SER A 130 -25.88 -10.77 -9.49
C SER A 130 -25.40 -11.55 -10.73
N ILE A 131 -25.01 -12.82 -10.54
CA ILE A 131 -24.61 -13.72 -11.62
C ILE A 131 -25.81 -13.99 -12.55
N ASP A 132 -26.97 -14.34 -12.00
CA ASP A 132 -28.18 -14.64 -12.77
C ASP A 132 -28.61 -13.43 -13.61
N ARG A 133 -28.54 -12.22 -13.05
CA ARG A 133 -28.84 -10.98 -13.76
C ARG A 133 -27.90 -10.77 -14.94
N LYS A 134 -26.58 -10.95 -14.73
CA LYS A 134 -25.59 -10.84 -15.82
C LYS A 134 -25.79 -11.92 -16.89
N ILE A 135 -26.12 -13.15 -16.51
CA ILE A 135 -26.40 -14.23 -17.46
C ILE A 135 -27.65 -13.90 -18.29
N ALA A 136 -28.69 -13.36 -17.68
CA ALA A 136 -29.89 -12.93 -18.40
C ALA A 136 -29.59 -11.82 -19.41
N ASP A 137 -28.80 -10.81 -19.03
CA ASP A 137 -28.38 -9.74 -19.94
C ASP A 137 -27.58 -10.27 -21.13
N ILE A 138 -26.67 -11.21 -20.89
CA ILE A 138 -25.89 -11.87 -21.95
C ILE A 138 -26.81 -12.64 -22.90
N ARG A 139 -27.76 -13.42 -22.37
CA ARG A 139 -28.74 -14.17 -23.18
C ARG A 139 -29.61 -13.24 -24.03
N HIS A 140 -30.07 -12.12 -23.46
CA HIS A 140 -30.86 -11.13 -24.17
C HIS A 140 -30.06 -10.47 -25.31
N ARG A 141 -28.78 -10.17 -25.07
CA ARG A 141 -27.89 -9.66 -26.11
C ARG A 141 -27.70 -10.66 -27.24
N ILE A 142 -27.42 -11.92 -26.93
CA ILE A 142 -27.24 -12.97 -27.94
C ILE A 142 -28.52 -13.17 -28.75
N ALA A 143 -29.68 -13.24 -28.10
CA ALA A 143 -30.97 -13.36 -28.80
C ALA A 143 -31.29 -12.15 -29.69
N GLY A 144 -30.88 -10.94 -29.27
CA GLY A 144 -31.00 -9.73 -30.09
C GLY A 144 -30.04 -9.72 -31.29
N GLU A 145 -28.83 -10.26 -31.12
CA GLU A 145 -27.83 -10.44 -32.19
C GLU A 145 -28.27 -11.53 -33.19
N GLU A 146 -28.85 -12.63 -32.72
CA GLU A 146 -29.43 -13.71 -33.55
C GLU A 146 -30.66 -13.23 -34.32
N ALA A 147 -31.57 -12.47 -33.70
CA ALA A 147 -32.74 -11.89 -34.36
C ALA A 147 -32.38 -10.80 -35.38
N ALA A 148 -31.24 -10.12 -35.21
CA ALA A 148 -30.71 -9.16 -36.17
C ALA A 148 -29.87 -9.82 -37.27
N GLY A 149 -29.45 -11.08 -37.07
CA GLY A 149 -28.61 -11.86 -37.97
C GLY A 149 -29.37 -12.78 -38.94
N GLU A 150 -30.71 -12.79 -38.92
CA GLU A 150 -31.56 -13.52 -39.86
C GLU A 150 -32.08 -12.57 -40.97
N PRO A 151 -31.34 -12.34 -42.07
CA PRO A 151 -31.92 -11.76 -43.27
C PRO A 151 -32.74 -12.82 -44.00
N ALA A 152 -33.97 -12.42 -44.35
CA ALA A 152 -34.97 -13.12 -45.13
C ALA A 152 -34.43 -14.13 -46.17
N ALA A 153 -34.91 -15.36 -46.08
CA ALA A 153 -35.02 -16.30 -47.20
C ALA A 153 -36.41 -16.19 -47.83
#